data_AF-A0A9W8LCY2-F1
#
_entry.id   AF-A0A9W8LCY2-F1
#
_cell.length_a   1.000
_cell.length_b   1.000
_cell.length_c   1.000
_cell.angle_alpha   90.00
_cell.angle_beta   90.00
_cell.angle_gamma   90.00
#
_symmetry.space_group_name_H-M   'P 1'
#
loop_
_entity.id
_entity.type
_entity.pdbx_description
1 polymer ?
#
loop_
_entity_poly.entity_id
_entity_poly.type
_entity_poly.pdbx_seq_one_letter_code
_entity_poly.pdbx_strand_id
1 'polypeptide(L)'
;MSAYEQERLENIKQNRELLLSLNLVGDSAGLLGDSAGQRRIVNKSKTKAKAKRSADDDEEEDDGGAWGGRKGKPARVGAMEVPARRSKRLRGETAEPVTEVEERVIEGGDVSELLLGAESHFASEVVSQAIKVEGHYRGWVESGVMERLGIQGNATEAWESEGGGKFSFKDPLGTGKKITKKSVPSGQSVAKFVASKLLKKNPNAYFYRHTEPGIEQWTGDWTEEERLVFLQIAKEHGCGDKWGLFSTHVPHRVGYQCSNYYRQYVIPQGWIIDDNYRIDSSGHAVYVGKHKRGGM
;
A
#
# COMPACT_ATOMS: atom_id res chain seq x y z
N MET A 1 3.05 -11.43 32.19
CA MET A 1 3.70 -11.12 30.90
C MET A 1 3.84 -12.40 30.12
N SER A 2 3.53 -12.38 28.83
CA SER A 2 3.69 -13.53 27.93
C SER A 2 5.18 -13.80 27.65
N ALA A 3 5.56 -15.04 27.34
CA ALA A 3 6.92 -15.40 26.92
C ALA A 3 7.40 -14.54 25.74
N TYR A 4 6.48 -14.22 24.82
CA TYR A 4 6.72 -13.31 23.70
C TYR A 4 7.04 -11.87 24.14
N GLU A 5 6.40 -11.37 25.21
CA GLU A 5 6.68 -10.02 25.71
C GLU A 5 8.05 -9.93 26.37
N GLN A 6 8.53 -11.03 26.96
CA GLN A 6 9.87 -11.12 27.53
C GLN A 6 10.93 -11.12 26.43
N GLU A 7 10.76 -11.96 25.40
CA GLU A 7 11.66 -12.02 24.25
C GLU A 7 11.73 -10.69 23.49
N ARG A 8 10.57 -10.02 23.30
CA ARG A 8 10.51 -8.70 22.67
C ARG A 8 11.27 -7.63 23.46
N LEU A 9 11.16 -7.64 24.79
CA LEU A 9 11.88 -6.67 25.64
C LEU A 9 13.38 -6.95 25.69
N GLU A 10 13.77 -8.21 25.64
CA GLU A 10 15.16 -8.64 25.60
C GLU A 10 15.84 -8.21 24.29
N ASN A 11 15.15 -8.37 23.15
CA ASN A 11 15.60 -7.86 21.85
C ASN A 11 15.72 -6.33 21.83
N ILE A 12 14.77 -5.61 22.44
CA ILE A 12 14.85 -4.14 22.58
C ILE A 12 16.08 -3.73 23.41
N LYS A 13 16.37 -4.48 24.49
CA LYS A 13 17.52 -4.21 25.36
C LYS A 13 18.85 -4.46 24.64
N GLN A 14 18.98 -5.58 23.94
CA GLN A 14 20.17 -5.91 23.15
C GLN A 14 20.44 -4.88 22.06
N ASN A 15 19.42 -4.47 21.31
CA ASN A 15 19.55 -3.42 20.29
C ASN A 15 20.00 -2.08 20.89
N ARG A 16 19.51 -1.73 22.08
CA ARG A 16 19.93 -0.51 22.77
C ARG A 16 21.39 -0.57 23.23
N GLU A 17 21.84 -1.72 23.72
CA GLU A 17 23.24 -1.94 24.11
C GLU A 17 24.17 -1.90 22.88
N LEU A 18 23.74 -2.48 21.76
CA LEU A 18 24.47 -2.43 20.50
C LEU A 18 24.62 -1.00 19.99
N LEU A 19 23.56 -0.19 20.03
CA LEU A 19 23.61 1.24 19.66
C LEU A 19 24.52 2.06 20.58
N LEU A 20 24.55 1.75 21.88
CA LEU A 20 25.47 2.38 22.83
C LEU A 20 26.93 1.98 22.56
N SER A 21 27.18 0.71 22.22
CA SER A 21 28.52 0.20 21.89
C SER A 21 29.09 0.83 20.60
N LEU A 22 28.21 1.25 19.69
CA LEU A 22 28.57 1.89 18.42
C LEU A 22 28.81 3.41 18.55
N ASN A 23 28.76 3.99 19.76
CA ASN A 23 29.01 5.41 20.02
C ASN A 23 28.13 6.38 19.20
N LEU A 24 26.95 5.94 18.74
CA LEU A 24 26.00 6.74 17.95
C LEU A 24 25.10 7.67 18.79
N VAL A 25 25.32 7.72 20.11
CA VAL A 25 24.58 8.60 21.04
C VAL A 25 25.57 9.34 21.93
N GLY A 26 26.30 10.27 21.34
CA GLY A 26 27.20 11.15 22.06
C GLY A 26 27.43 12.44 21.28
N ASP A 27 26.42 13.32 21.26
CA ASP A 27 26.59 14.79 21.20
C ASP A 27 25.25 15.52 20.99
N SER A 28 24.39 15.51 22.00
CA SER A 28 23.24 16.45 22.02
C SER A 28 22.84 16.89 23.42
N ALA A 29 23.79 16.95 24.36
CA ALA A 29 23.55 17.29 25.76
C ALA A 29 24.16 18.63 26.21
N GLY A 30 24.63 19.48 25.28
CA GLY A 30 25.26 20.74 25.63
C GLY A 30 24.78 21.88 24.75
N LEU A 31 23.59 22.42 25.01
CA LEU A 31 23.14 23.72 24.48
C LEU A 31 21.94 24.23 25.32
N LEU A 32 22.12 24.25 26.64
CA LEU A 32 21.30 25.04 27.56
C LEU A 32 22.21 26.14 28.12
N GLY A 33 22.11 27.33 27.53
CA GLY A 33 22.80 28.54 27.97
C GLY A 33 21.81 29.70 28.00
N ASP A 34 21.61 30.23 29.21
CA ASP A 34 20.87 31.43 29.56
C ASP A 34 21.08 32.62 28.62
N SER A 35 20.01 33.33 28.27
CA SER A 35 20.00 34.79 28.36
C SER A 35 18.58 35.36 28.28
N ALA A 36 18.21 36.03 29.36
CA ALA A 36 17.04 36.86 29.50
C ALA A 36 17.14 38.12 28.61
N GLY A 37 16.01 38.53 28.01
CA GLY A 37 15.93 39.79 27.28
C GLY A 37 14.50 40.15 26.90
N GLN A 38 13.89 41.04 27.68
CA GLN A 38 12.55 41.60 27.51
C GLN A 38 12.28 42.13 26.09
N ARG A 39 11.04 41.93 25.58
CA ARG A 39 10.32 42.97 24.81
C ARG A 39 8.81 42.69 24.62
N ARG A 40 8.03 43.56 25.26
CA ARG A 40 6.72 44.16 24.91
C ARG A 40 5.61 43.32 24.25
N ILE A 41 4.55 43.12 25.05
CA ILE A 41 3.19 42.77 24.62
C ILE A 41 2.57 43.98 23.88
N VAL A 42 2.07 43.75 22.66
CA VAL A 42 1.11 44.65 22.00
C VAL A 42 -0.15 43.85 21.66
N ASN A 43 -1.23 44.14 22.38
CA ASN A 43 -2.57 43.64 22.10
C ASN A 43 -3.13 44.32 20.84
N LYS A 44 -3.61 43.53 19.87
CA LYS A 44 -4.63 44.00 18.92
C LYS A 44 -5.74 42.97 18.79
N SER A 45 -6.88 43.34 19.35
CA SER A 45 -8.20 42.77 19.14
C SER A 45 -8.64 42.95 17.69
N LYS A 46 -9.21 41.90 17.07
CA LYS A 46 -10.18 42.10 15.98
C LYS A 46 -11.33 41.11 16.07
N THR A 47 -12.48 41.76 16.22
CA THR A 47 -13.89 41.42 16.10
C THR A 47 -14.30 40.43 15.00
N LYS A 48 -15.37 39.70 15.31
CA LYS A 48 -16.22 38.90 14.43
C LYS A 48 -16.84 39.76 13.31
N ALA A 49 -17.04 39.16 12.13
CA ALA A 49 -18.21 39.46 11.31
C ALA A 49 -18.66 38.20 10.56
N LYS A 50 -19.95 37.92 10.68
CA LYS A 50 -20.71 36.82 10.13
C LYS A 50 -21.49 37.38 8.94
N ALA A 51 -21.42 36.77 7.77
CA ALA A 51 -22.28 37.12 6.65
C ALA A 51 -22.93 35.84 6.08
N LYS A 52 -24.25 35.95 5.91
CA LYS A 52 -25.23 34.93 5.53
C LYS A 52 -25.90 35.44 4.25
N ARG A 53 -26.14 34.56 3.27
CA ARG A 53 -27.11 34.63 2.14
C ARG A 53 -27.05 33.26 1.46
N SER A 54 -28.07 32.39 1.50
CA SER A 54 -29.37 32.37 0.75
C SER A 54 -29.16 32.30 -0.76
N ALA A 55 -29.87 31.52 -1.57
CA ALA A 55 -30.85 30.44 -1.43
C ALA A 55 -31.05 29.83 -2.85
N ASP A 56 -31.97 28.86 -2.95
CA ASP A 56 -32.63 28.31 -4.16
C ASP A 56 -31.86 27.17 -4.87
N ASP A 57 -32.46 26.09 -5.33
CA ASP A 57 -33.78 25.44 -5.16
C ASP A 57 -33.60 24.05 -5.82
N ASP A 58 -34.23 22.99 -5.30
CA ASP A 58 -34.94 21.98 -6.10
C ASP A 58 -35.46 20.86 -5.18
N GLU A 59 -36.78 20.70 -5.28
CA GLU A 59 -37.66 19.82 -4.53
C GLU A 59 -37.60 18.38 -5.05
N GLU A 60 -37.67 17.39 -4.16
CA GLU A 60 -38.43 16.16 -4.42
C GLU A 60 -38.91 15.57 -3.08
N GLU A 61 -40.21 15.28 -3.04
CA GLU A 61 -41.01 14.84 -1.90
C GLU A 61 -40.93 13.32 -1.62
N ASP A 62 -41.57 12.93 -0.51
CA ASP A 62 -41.95 11.57 -0.06
C ASP A 62 -40.85 10.68 0.57
N ASP A 63 -41.00 10.05 1.74
CA ASP A 63 -42.19 9.63 2.49
C ASP A 63 -41.91 9.61 4.01
N GLY A 64 -42.96 9.87 4.79
CA GLY A 64 -42.93 9.96 6.24
C GLY A 64 -42.63 8.65 6.99
N GLY A 65 -41.92 8.80 8.12
CA GLY A 65 -41.72 7.75 9.11
C GLY A 65 -41.50 8.34 10.50
N ALA A 66 -42.61 8.57 11.20
CA ALA A 66 -42.67 9.08 12.56
C ALA A 66 -41.97 8.16 13.58
N TRP A 67 -40.97 8.67 14.32
CA TRP A 67 -40.62 8.12 15.64
C TRP A 67 -40.38 9.26 16.63
N GLY A 68 -41.29 9.32 17.62
CA GLY A 68 -41.36 10.31 18.66
C GLY A 68 -40.17 10.29 19.62
N GLY A 69 -39.95 11.46 20.23
CA GLY A 69 -38.91 11.66 21.21
C GLY A 69 -39.13 10.87 22.49
N ARG A 70 -38.00 10.56 23.15
CA ARG A 70 -37.96 10.52 24.62
C ARG A 70 -36.57 10.91 25.11
N LYS A 71 -36.58 11.93 25.97
CA LYS A 71 -35.47 12.42 26.78
C LYS A 71 -35.00 11.31 27.72
N GLY A 72 -33.70 11.14 27.85
CA GLY A 72 -33.09 10.31 28.89
C GLY A 72 -31.57 10.43 28.85
N LYS A 73 -31.01 11.31 29.68
CA LYS A 73 -29.58 11.28 30.04
C LYS A 73 -29.40 10.18 31.09
N PRO A 74 -28.43 9.27 30.96
CA PRO A 74 -27.82 8.64 32.11
C PRO A 74 -26.43 9.22 32.40
N ALA A 75 -26.07 9.08 33.67
CA ALA A 75 -24.99 9.75 34.36
C ALA A 75 -23.58 9.23 33.98
N ARG A 76 -22.60 10.08 34.29
CA ARG A 76 -21.15 9.85 34.28
C ARG A 76 -20.75 8.51 34.89
N VAL A 77 -19.94 7.74 34.17
CA VAL A 77 -19.07 6.72 34.73
C VAL A 77 -17.71 6.80 34.02
N GLY A 78 -16.63 6.91 34.80
CA GLY A 78 -15.24 6.55 34.46
C GLY A 78 -14.59 7.21 33.24
N ALA A 79 -13.83 8.28 33.45
CA ALA A 79 -12.87 8.76 32.46
C ALA A 79 -11.69 7.76 32.37
N MET A 80 -11.65 6.98 31.29
CA MET A 80 -10.46 6.24 30.87
C MET A 80 -9.55 7.22 30.12
N GLU A 81 -8.31 7.39 30.58
CA GLU A 81 -7.33 8.26 29.92
C GLU A 81 -7.01 7.72 28.52
N VAL A 82 -7.45 8.46 27.51
CA VAL A 82 -7.03 8.23 26.12
C VAL A 82 -5.62 8.80 25.98
N PRO A 83 -4.61 8.02 25.53
CA PRO A 83 -3.26 8.53 25.36
C PRO A 83 -3.25 9.62 24.29
N ALA A 84 -3.02 10.86 24.75
CA ALA A 84 -2.90 12.02 23.90
C ALA A 84 -1.67 11.88 23.01
N ARG A 85 -1.89 11.90 21.69
CA ARG A 85 -0.87 11.92 20.65
C ARG A 85 -0.02 13.19 20.84
N ARG A 86 1.13 13.08 21.52
CA ARG A 86 2.09 14.18 21.68
C ARG A 86 2.76 14.47 20.34
N SER A 87 2.14 15.35 19.55
CA SER A 87 2.84 16.02 18.45
C SER A 87 3.82 17.03 19.07
N LYS A 88 5.09 16.96 18.69
CA LYS A 88 6.15 17.89 19.14
C LYS A 88 6.08 19.30 18.52
N ARG A 89 5.12 19.58 17.63
CA ARG A 89 4.99 20.94 17.07
C ARG A 89 4.46 21.89 18.14
N LEU A 90 5.32 22.81 18.57
CA LEU A 90 4.94 23.91 19.45
C LEU A 90 3.93 24.80 18.71
N ARG A 91 2.80 25.05 19.34
CA ARG A 91 1.75 25.93 18.80
C ARG A 91 2.29 27.36 18.78
N GLY A 92 2.78 27.82 17.63
CA GLY A 92 3.30 29.18 17.45
C GLY A 92 4.60 29.29 16.65
N GLU A 93 5.23 28.17 16.27
CA GLU A 93 6.36 28.20 15.33
C GLU A 93 5.86 28.59 13.94
N THR A 94 6.28 29.76 13.45
CA THR A 94 6.20 30.11 12.05
C THR A 94 7.07 29.14 11.27
N ALA A 95 6.48 28.48 10.26
CA ALA A 95 7.21 27.62 9.34
C ALA A 95 8.46 28.37 8.84
N GLU A 96 9.61 27.71 8.86
CA GLU A 96 10.79 28.26 8.20
C GLU A 96 10.42 28.59 6.75
N PRO A 97 10.84 29.76 6.22
CA PRO A 97 10.60 30.09 4.83
C PRO A 97 11.24 28.99 4.00
N VAL A 98 10.38 28.23 3.32
CA VAL A 98 10.80 27.26 2.31
C VAL A 98 11.62 28.08 1.32
N THR A 99 12.93 27.83 1.26
CA THR A 99 13.75 28.38 0.19
C THR A 99 13.08 27.99 -1.11
N GLU A 100 12.82 28.96 -1.97
CA GLU A 100 12.28 28.76 -3.32
C GLU A 100 13.21 27.78 -4.03
N VAL A 101 12.88 26.49 -3.94
CA VAL A 101 13.32 25.51 -4.90
C VAL A 101 12.63 25.97 -6.17
N GLU A 102 13.40 26.40 -7.16
CA GLU A 102 12.89 26.72 -8.50
C GLU A 102 11.98 25.59 -8.94
N GLU A 103 10.68 25.81 -8.77
CA GLU A 103 9.65 24.92 -9.25
C GLU A 103 9.69 25.13 -10.76
N ARG A 104 10.47 24.29 -11.45
CA ARG A 104 10.38 24.17 -12.90
C ARG A 104 8.97 23.67 -13.18
N VAL A 105 8.07 24.63 -13.40
CA VAL A 105 6.79 24.42 -14.04
C VAL A 105 7.11 23.86 -15.41
N ILE A 106 7.02 22.54 -15.56
CA ILE A 106 7.05 21.89 -16.86
C ILE A 106 5.70 22.24 -17.50
N GLU A 107 5.68 23.37 -18.19
CA GLU A 107 4.55 23.79 -19.02
C GLU A 107 4.33 22.73 -20.10
N GLY A 108 3.27 21.93 -19.95
CA GLY A 108 2.50 21.32 -21.05
C GLY A 108 3.25 20.56 -22.14
N GLY A 109 4.50 20.14 -21.90
CA GLY A 109 5.31 19.38 -22.84
C GLY A 109 4.90 17.91 -22.84
N ASP A 110 4.80 17.34 -24.03
CA ASP A 110 4.48 15.94 -24.26
C ASP A 110 5.40 15.01 -23.46
N VAL A 111 4.90 14.47 -22.34
CA VAL A 111 5.66 13.59 -21.42
C VAL A 111 6.12 12.28 -22.11
N SER A 112 5.65 12.05 -23.35
CA SER A 112 6.06 10.96 -24.22
C SER A 112 7.52 11.06 -24.71
N GLU A 113 8.15 12.23 -24.70
CA GLU A 113 9.40 12.45 -25.47
C GLU A 113 10.69 11.91 -24.82
N LEU A 114 10.65 11.39 -23.58
CA LEU A 114 11.86 10.88 -22.88
C LEU A 114 11.70 9.48 -22.27
N LEU A 115 10.73 8.68 -22.74
CA LEU A 115 10.59 7.29 -22.30
C LEU A 115 11.61 6.40 -23.01
N LEU A 116 12.67 6.03 -22.29
CA LEU A 116 13.74 5.19 -22.81
C LEU A 116 13.40 3.70 -22.68
N GLY A 117 13.76 2.93 -23.70
CA GLY A 117 13.79 1.46 -23.61
C GLY A 117 14.88 1.00 -22.64
N ALA A 118 14.72 -0.19 -22.07
CA ALA A 118 15.68 -0.76 -21.13
C ALA A 118 17.11 -0.84 -21.73
N GLU A 119 17.24 -1.19 -23.01
CA GLU A 119 18.53 -1.28 -23.70
C GLU A 119 19.22 0.08 -23.90
N SER A 120 18.44 1.17 -23.91
CA SER A 120 18.96 2.53 -24.05
C SER A 120 19.22 3.18 -22.69
N HIS A 121 18.50 2.76 -21.65
CA HIS A 121 18.63 3.31 -20.30
C HIS A 121 19.75 2.63 -19.50
N PHE A 122 19.87 1.31 -19.58
CA PHE A 122 20.85 0.54 -18.80
C PHE A 122 22.12 0.24 -19.60
N ALA A 123 23.24 0.11 -18.90
CA ALA A 123 24.48 -0.38 -19.49
C ALA A 123 24.31 -1.80 -20.06
N SER A 124 25.01 -2.12 -21.15
CA SER A 124 24.89 -3.42 -21.83
C SER A 124 25.18 -4.61 -20.92
N GLU A 125 26.05 -4.43 -19.91
CA GLU A 125 26.36 -5.44 -18.89
C GLU A 125 25.12 -5.78 -18.05
N VAL A 126 24.39 -4.77 -17.57
CA VAL A 126 23.15 -4.95 -16.80
C VAL A 126 22.10 -5.64 -17.66
N VAL A 127 21.93 -5.20 -18.91
CA VAL A 127 20.97 -5.79 -19.85
C VAL A 127 21.27 -7.27 -20.13
N SER A 128 22.55 -7.66 -20.16
CA SER A 128 22.96 -9.03 -20.41
C SER A 128 22.71 -9.98 -19.22
N GLN A 129 22.75 -9.45 -18.00
CA GLN A 129 22.52 -10.21 -16.76
C GLN A 129 21.04 -10.22 -16.34
N ALA A 130 20.27 -9.22 -16.80
CA ALA A 130 18.86 -9.07 -16.44
C ALA A 130 17.99 -10.23 -16.93
N ILE A 131 16.98 -10.57 -16.13
CA ILE A 131 15.96 -11.54 -16.53
C ILE A 131 15.02 -10.85 -17.51
N LYS A 132 14.89 -11.38 -18.73
CA LYS A 132 13.92 -10.87 -19.71
C LYS A 132 12.58 -11.57 -19.53
N VAL A 133 11.50 -10.79 -19.35
CA VAL A 133 10.13 -11.33 -19.17
C VAL A 133 9.17 -10.71 -20.18
N GLU A 134 8.12 -11.48 -20.53
CA GLU A 134 7.08 -11.04 -21.48
C GLU A 134 5.96 -10.21 -20.80
N GLY A 135 6.06 -9.96 -19.50
CA GLY A 135 5.01 -9.35 -18.69
C GLY A 135 3.83 -10.28 -18.40
N HIS A 136 4.05 -11.60 -18.46
CA HIS A 136 3.02 -12.60 -18.17
C HIS A 136 3.52 -13.69 -17.22
N TYR A 137 2.77 -13.90 -16.14
CA TYR A 137 2.93 -14.99 -15.20
C TYR A 137 2.22 -16.24 -15.71
N ARG A 138 2.99 -17.32 -15.83
CA ARG A 138 2.55 -18.63 -16.33
C ARG A 138 2.33 -19.66 -15.23
N GLY A 139 2.80 -19.37 -14.01
CA GLY A 139 2.63 -20.25 -12.87
C GLY A 139 1.20 -20.30 -12.32
N TRP A 140 1.02 -21.15 -11.32
CA TRP A 140 -0.19 -21.26 -10.52
C TRP A 140 0.13 -21.02 -9.04
N VAL A 141 -0.83 -21.27 -8.16
CA VAL A 141 -0.60 -21.25 -6.70
C VAL A 141 0.54 -22.23 -6.36
N GLU A 142 1.37 -21.86 -5.39
CA GLU A 142 2.44 -22.73 -4.87
C GLU A 142 1.87 -24.08 -4.41
N SER A 143 2.56 -25.17 -4.76
CA SER A 143 2.08 -26.54 -4.56
C SER A 143 1.70 -26.87 -3.11
N GLY A 144 2.51 -26.47 -2.14
CA GLY A 144 2.24 -26.65 -0.72
C GLY A 144 1.04 -25.82 -0.26
N VAL A 145 0.91 -24.57 -0.71
CA VAL A 145 -0.27 -23.73 -0.44
C VAL A 145 -1.54 -24.37 -1.01
N MET A 146 -1.46 -24.96 -2.19
CA MET A 146 -2.60 -25.68 -2.79
C MET A 146 -3.06 -26.84 -1.93
N GLU A 147 -2.13 -27.69 -1.50
CA GLU A 147 -2.42 -28.85 -0.66
C GLU A 147 -3.01 -28.43 0.69
N ARG A 148 -2.41 -27.45 1.37
CA ARG A 148 -2.87 -26.96 2.68
C ARG A 148 -4.27 -26.34 2.63
N LEU A 149 -4.60 -25.61 1.55
CA LEU A 149 -5.86 -24.87 1.43
C LEU A 149 -6.93 -25.61 0.60
N GLY A 150 -6.58 -26.75 0.02
CA GLY A 150 -7.44 -27.49 -0.90
C GLY A 150 -7.81 -26.66 -2.13
N ILE A 151 -6.84 -25.98 -2.74
CA ILE A 151 -7.01 -25.25 -4.00
C ILE A 151 -6.74 -26.21 -5.16
N GLN A 152 -7.56 -26.14 -6.21
CA GLN A 152 -7.44 -27.02 -7.38
C GLN A 152 -6.16 -26.78 -8.19
N GLY A 153 -5.81 -27.78 -8.99
CA GLY A 153 -4.59 -27.84 -9.81
C GLY A 153 -4.43 -26.72 -10.83
N ASN A 154 -5.55 -26.17 -11.29
CA ASN A 154 -5.57 -25.12 -12.31
C ASN A 154 -6.77 -24.18 -12.14
N ALA A 155 -6.74 -23.08 -12.90
CA ALA A 155 -7.77 -22.04 -12.85
C ALA A 155 -9.16 -22.52 -13.28
N THR A 156 -9.20 -23.42 -14.26
CA THR A 156 -10.45 -23.93 -14.83
C THR A 156 -11.18 -24.80 -13.80
N GLU A 157 -10.48 -25.76 -13.21
CA GLU A 157 -11.00 -26.63 -12.15
C GLU A 157 -11.43 -25.82 -10.93
N ALA A 158 -10.60 -24.87 -10.48
CA ALA A 158 -10.92 -23.99 -9.35
C ALA A 158 -12.22 -23.19 -9.58
N TRP A 159 -12.44 -22.73 -10.81
CA TRP A 159 -13.63 -21.99 -11.19
C TRP A 159 -14.87 -22.89 -11.26
N GLU A 160 -14.74 -24.06 -11.89
CA GLU A 160 -15.82 -25.02 -12.09
C GLU A 160 -16.28 -25.66 -10.77
N SER A 161 -15.35 -26.05 -9.89
CA SER A 161 -15.67 -26.71 -8.62
C SER A 161 -16.39 -25.79 -7.63
N GLU A 162 -16.14 -24.49 -7.67
CA GLU A 162 -16.72 -23.49 -6.77
C GLU A 162 -17.96 -22.79 -7.37
N GLY A 163 -18.75 -23.57 -8.11
CA GLY A 163 -20.07 -23.21 -8.62
C GLY A 163 -20.12 -22.69 -10.06
N GLY A 164 -18.98 -22.53 -10.74
CA GLY A 164 -18.94 -22.06 -12.12
C GLY A 164 -19.63 -20.71 -12.35
N GLY A 165 -19.87 -20.38 -13.63
CA GLY A 165 -20.62 -19.19 -14.06
C GLY A 165 -19.82 -18.21 -14.94
N LYS A 166 -20.46 -17.11 -15.32
CA LYS A 166 -19.82 -16.04 -16.11
C LYS A 166 -19.16 -15.03 -15.18
N PHE A 167 -17.83 -14.98 -15.16
CA PHE A 167 -17.11 -13.96 -14.40
C PHE A 167 -17.55 -12.55 -14.86
N SER A 168 -17.95 -11.72 -13.91
CA SER A 168 -18.28 -10.32 -14.13
C SER A 168 -17.57 -9.46 -13.10
N PHE A 169 -16.97 -8.37 -13.55
CA PHE A 169 -16.30 -7.41 -12.66
C PHE A 169 -17.28 -6.78 -11.65
N LYS A 170 -18.58 -6.73 -11.99
CA LYS A 170 -19.64 -6.20 -11.13
C LYS A 170 -20.10 -7.21 -10.07
N ASP A 171 -19.87 -8.50 -10.32
CA ASP A 171 -20.26 -9.61 -9.47
C ASP A 171 -19.17 -10.68 -9.50
N PRO A 172 -18.04 -10.40 -8.82
CA PRO A 172 -16.90 -11.29 -8.83
C PRO A 172 -17.19 -12.64 -8.16
N LEU A 173 -18.24 -12.73 -7.33
CA LEU A 173 -18.68 -13.99 -6.71
C LEU A 173 -19.59 -14.82 -7.64
N GLY A 174 -20.22 -14.20 -8.65
CA GLY A 174 -21.19 -14.85 -9.53
C GLY A 174 -22.55 -15.10 -8.86
N THR A 175 -22.92 -14.29 -7.86
CA THR A 175 -24.14 -14.45 -7.06
C THR A 175 -25.36 -13.69 -7.59
N GLY A 176 -25.19 -12.86 -8.62
CA GLY A 176 -26.17 -11.91 -9.13
C GLY A 176 -26.43 -10.71 -8.22
N LYS A 177 -25.80 -10.63 -7.04
CA LYS A 177 -26.05 -9.59 -6.03
C LYS A 177 -24.87 -8.64 -5.90
N LYS A 178 -25.14 -7.33 -5.98
CA LYS A 178 -24.12 -6.30 -5.75
C LYS A 178 -23.79 -6.22 -4.25
N ILE A 179 -22.52 -6.43 -3.90
CA ILE A 179 -22.05 -6.25 -2.52
C ILE A 179 -21.97 -4.76 -2.22
N THR A 180 -22.65 -4.33 -1.15
CA THR A 180 -22.66 -2.93 -0.70
C THR A 180 -21.86 -2.79 0.58
N LYS A 181 -21.48 -1.55 0.93
CA LYS A 181 -20.77 -1.27 2.19
C LYS A 181 -21.56 -1.73 3.42
N LYS A 182 -22.90 -1.77 3.33
CA LYS A 182 -23.80 -2.24 4.40
C LYS A 182 -23.71 -3.75 4.64
N SER A 183 -23.35 -4.54 3.62
CA SER A 183 -23.21 -6.00 3.72
C SER A 183 -21.82 -6.47 4.19
N VAL A 184 -20.89 -5.54 4.44
CA VAL A 184 -19.52 -5.85 4.84
C VAL A 184 -19.35 -5.59 6.34
N PRO A 185 -18.66 -6.48 7.09
CA PRO A 185 -18.38 -6.25 8.50
C PRO A 185 -17.69 -4.90 8.75
N SER A 186 -18.05 -4.25 9.87
CA SER A 186 -17.47 -2.97 10.26
C SER A 186 -15.94 -3.06 10.32
N GLY A 187 -15.26 -2.07 9.73
CA GLY A 187 -13.79 -2.01 9.67
C GLY A 187 -13.14 -2.76 8.50
N GLN A 188 -13.89 -3.54 7.71
CA GLN A 188 -13.34 -4.18 6.51
C GLN A 188 -13.61 -3.37 5.24
N SER A 189 -12.62 -3.32 4.35
CA SER A 189 -12.83 -2.80 3.00
C SER A 189 -13.65 -3.78 2.18
N VAL A 190 -14.57 -3.27 1.34
CA VAL A 190 -15.37 -4.10 0.43
C VAL A 190 -14.49 -5.00 -0.43
N ALA A 191 -13.38 -4.46 -0.95
CA ALA A 191 -12.45 -5.22 -1.78
C ALA A 191 -11.77 -6.38 -1.03
N LYS A 192 -11.34 -6.17 0.23
CA LYS A 192 -10.78 -7.27 1.06
C LYS A 192 -11.85 -8.31 1.39
N PHE A 193 -13.06 -7.89 1.75
CA PHE A 193 -14.15 -8.82 2.04
C PHE A 193 -14.54 -9.67 0.83
N VAL A 194 -14.64 -9.07 -0.36
CA VAL A 194 -14.91 -9.81 -1.59
C VAL A 194 -13.79 -10.79 -1.90
N ALA A 195 -12.54 -10.34 -1.83
CA ALA A 195 -11.37 -11.18 -2.09
C ALA A 195 -11.27 -12.35 -1.11
N SER A 196 -11.65 -12.18 0.16
CA SER A 196 -11.59 -13.27 1.15
C SER A 196 -12.55 -14.42 0.83
N LYS A 197 -13.63 -14.15 0.09
CA LYS A 197 -14.59 -15.17 -0.39
C LYS A 197 -14.13 -15.89 -1.66
N LEU A 198 -13.05 -15.43 -2.29
CA LEU A 198 -12.56 -15.95 -3.57
C LEU A 198 -11.39 -16.91 -3.44
N LEU A 199 -11.00 -17.32 -2.21
CA LEU A 199 -9.82 -18.16 -1.99
C LEU A 199 -9.75 -19.37 -2.92
N LYS A 200 -10.83 -20.16 -3.00
CA LYS A 200 -10.88 -21.37 -3.82
C LYS A 200 -11.27 -21.11 -5.27
N LYS A 201 -12.15 -20.13 -5.51
CA LYS A 201 -12.71 -19.83 -6.83
C LYS A 201 -11.79 -19.00 -7.72
N ASN A 202 -11.13 -18.00 -7.15
CA ASN A 202 -10.18 -17.12 -7.82
C ASN A 202 -9.03 -16.79 -6.85
N PRO A 203 -8.07 -17.72 -6.69
CA PRO A 203 -6.96 -17.56 -5.75
C PRO A 203 -6.16 -16.27 -6.00
N ASN A 204 -6.02 -15.87 -7.27
CA ASN A 204 -5.34 -14.63 -7.63
C ASN A 204 -5.97 -13.41 -6.95
N ALA A 205 -7.31 -13.31 -6.92
CA ALA A 205 -8.00 -12.20 -6.27
C ALA A 205 -7.82 -12.20 -4.75
N TYR A 206 -7.80 -13.40 -4.13
CA TYR A 206 -7.56 -13.57 -2.70
C TYR A 206 -6.14 -13.12 -2.33
N PHE A 207 -5.13 -13.75 -2.93
CA PHE A 207 -3.72 -13.55 -2.59
C PHE A 207 -3.19 -12.18 -3.02
N TYR A 208 -3.89 -11.48 -3.91
CA TYR A 208 -3.57 -10.09 -4.19
C TYR A 208 -3.68 -9.18 -2.95
N ARG A 209 -4.50 -9.57 -1.96
CA ARG A 209 -4.82 -8.74 -0.80
C ARG A 209 -4.60 -9.40 0.56
N HIS A 210 -4.45 -10.72 0.58
CA HIS A 210 -4.32 -11.52 1.81
C HIS A 210 -3.18 -12.50 1.66
N THR A 211 -2.51 -12.78 2.77
CA THR A 211 -1.63 -13.95 2.92
C THR A 211 -2.47 -15.20 3.16
N GLU A 212 -1.81 -16.36 3.18
CA GLU A 212 -2.44 -17.60 3.65
C GLU A 212 -3.11 -17.41 5.03
N PRO A 213 -4.31 -17.98 5.26
CA PRO A 213 -4.98 -17.89 6.55
C PRO A 213 -4.06 -18.29 7.72
N GLY A 214 -3.93 -17.41 8.71
CA GLY A 214 -3.06 -17.63 9.87
C GLY A 214 -1.62 -17.13 9.71
N ILE A 215 -1.21 -16.76 8.49
CA ILE A 215 0.10 -16.15 8.25
C ILE A 215 -0.02 -14.62 8.33
N GLU A 216 0.85 -14.00 9.12
CA GLU A 216 0.93 -12.54 9.22
C GLU A 216 1.53 -11.93 7.94
N GLN A 217 0.94 -10.82 7.51
CA GLN A 217 1.45 -10.02 6.40
C GLN A 217 2.54 -9.07 6.88
N TRP A 218 3.71 -9.11 6.25
CA TRP A 218 4.78 -8.15 6.52
C TRP A 218 4.56 -6.83 5.80
N THR A 219 4.75 -5.72 6.51
CA THR A 219 4.55 -4.35 5.98
C THR A 219 5.84 -3.54 5.87
N GLY A 220 6.97 -4.10 6.31
CA GLY A 220 8.29 -3.46 6.25
C GLY A 220 8.94 -3.51 4.87
N ASP A 221 10.18 -3.01 4.83
CA ASP A 221 11.03 -3.00 3.63
C ASP A 221 11.34 -4.41 3.13
N TRP A 222 11.72 -4.52 1.86
CA TRP A 222 12.09 -5.79 1.23
C TRP A 222 13.51 -6.18 1.62
N THR A 223 13.68 -7.39 2.14
CA THR A 223 15.02 -7.91 2.44
C THR A 223 15.69 -8.46 1.19
N GLU A 224 17.00 -8.72 1.31
CA GLU A 224 17.79 -9.31 0.24
C GLU A 224 17.33 -10.74 -0.10
N GLU A 225 16.97 -11.52 0.92
CA GLU A 225 16.47 -12.88 0.75
C GLU A 225 15.13 -12.88 0.00
N GLU A 226 14.23 -11.96 0.34
CA GLU A 226 12.95 -11.79 -0.36
C GLU A 226 13.15 -11.39 -1.82
N ARG A 227 14.14 -10.52 -2.09
CA ARG A 227 14.53 -10.14 -3.45
C ARG A 227 14.97 -11.35 -4.25
N LEU A 228 15.88 -12.17 -3.70
CA LEU A 228 16.41 -13.35 -4.40
C LEU A 228 15.29 -14.34 -4.72
N VAL A 229 14.38 -14.59 -3.76
CA VAL A 229 13.19 -15.42 -3.98
C VAL A 229 12.33 -14.83 -5.10
N PHE A 230 12.04 -13.52 -5.06
CA PHE A 230 11.27 -12.84 -6.10
C PHE A 230 11.88 -13.04 -7.50
N LEU A 231 13.18 -12.81 -7.66
CA LEU A 231 13.87 -12.94 -8.93
C LEU A 231 13.89 -14.40 -9.42
N GLN A 232 14.07 -15.36 -8.51
CA GLN A 232 14.03 -16.79 -8.84
C GLN A 232 12.65 -17.19 -9.39
N ILE A 233 11.56 -16.80 -8.73
CA ILE A 233 10.20 -17.08 -9.17
C ILE A 233 9.93 -16.43 -10.53
N ALA A 234 10.36 -15.18 -10.72
CA ALA A 234 10.20 -14.49 -12.00
C ALA A 234 10.96 -15.18 -13.14
N LYS A 235 12.13 -15.76 -12.85
CA LYS A 235 12.90 -16.57 -13.81
C LYS A 235 12.18 -17.88 -14.16
N GLU A 236 11.56 -18.54 -13.19
CA GLU A 236 10.90 -19.84 -13.37
C GLU A 236 9.52 -19.73 -14.03
N HIS A 237 8.72 -18.75 -13.63
CA HIS A 237 7.30 -18.66 -14.01
C HIS A 237 6.95 -17.42 -14.84
N GLY A 238 7.91 -16.52 -15.06
CA GLY A 238 7.65 -15.17 -15.56
C GLY A 238 7.06 -14.26 -14.49
N CYS A 239 6.84 -12.99 -14.83
CA CYS A 239 6.13 -12.03 -13.97
C CYS A 239 5.55 -10.90 -14.84
N GLY A 240 4.79 -9.99 -14.23
CA GLY A 240 4.19 -8.82 -14.90
C GLY A 240 2.67 -8.73 -14.73
N ASP A 241 2.02 -9.85 -14.44
CA ASP A 241 0.60 -9.91 -14.10
C ASP A 241 0.30 -10.99 -13.05
N LYS A 242 -0.99 -11.21 -12.74
CA LYS A 242 -1.48 -12.21 -11.77
C LYS A 242 -0.69 -12.23 -10.45
N TRP A 243 -0.40 -11.04 -9.93
CA TRP A 243 0.45 -10.86 -8.76
C TRP A 243 -0.03 -11.59 -7.51
N GLY A 244 -1.32 -11.91 -7.39
CA GLY A 244 -1.80 -12.75 -6.30
C GLY A 244 -1.25 -14.17 -6.38
N LEU A 245 -1.26 -14.80 -7.56
CA LEU A 245 -0.66 -16.11 -7.74
C LEU A 245 0.86 -16.06 -7.56
N PHE A 246 1.52 -15.04 -8.12
CA PHE A 246 2.94 -14.84 -7.92
C PHE A 246 3.32 -14.77 -6.43
N SER A 247 2.54 -14.04 -5.63
CA SER A 247 2.83 -13.84 -4.21
C SER A 247 2.71 -15.11 -3.35
N THR A 248 2.09 -16.19 -3.83
CA THR A 248 2.02 -17.43 -3.03
C THR A 248 3.39 -18.08 -2.84
N HIS A 249 4.35 -17.74 -3.71
CA HIS A 249 5.73 -18.21 -3.65
C HIS A 249 6.63 -17.28 -2.81
N VAL A 250 6.15 -16.09 -2.43
CA VAL A 250 6.90 -15.11 -1.62
C VAL A 250 6.28 -15.05 -0.22
N PRO A 251 6.89 -15.68 0.80
CA PRO A 251 6.34 -15.73 2.14
C PRO A 251 6.00 -14.35 2.71
N HIS A 252 4.92 -14.25 3.47
CA HIS A 252 4.47 -13.03 4.16
C HIS A 252 4.13 -11.81 3.28
N ARG A 253 4.31 -11.88 1.96
CA ARG A 253 3.97 -10.84 1.00
C ARG A 253 2.67 -11.17 0.28
N VAL A 254 1.96 -10.13 -0.13
CA VAL A 254 0.75 -10.26 -0.94
C VAL A 254 0.95 -9.65 -2.32
N GLY A 255 0.05 -9.96 -3.26
CA GLY A 255 0.23 -9.58 -4.65
C GLY A 255 0.34 -8.08 -4.90
N TYR A 256 -0.38 -7.22 -4.16
CA TYR A 256 -0.21 -5.77 -4.36
C TYR A 256 1.22 -5.31 -4.00
N GLN A 257 1.83 -5.90 -2.96
CA GLN A 257 3.20 -5.59 -2.55
C GLN A 257 4.20 -6.05 -3.60
N CYS A 258 4.03 -7.26 -4.13
CA CYS A 258 4.85 -7.79 -5.22
C CYS A 258 4.76 -6.89 -6.46
N SER A 259 3.54 -6.48 -6.84
CA SER A 259 3.34 -5.60 -8.00
C SER A 259 3.96 -4.22 -7.82
N ASN A 260 3.97 -3.72 -6.58
CA ASN A 260 4.53 -2.42 -6.27
C ASN A 260 6.06 -2.49 -6.25
N TYR A 261 6.60 -3.53 -5.60
CA TYR A 261 8.04 -3.81 -5.57
C TYR A 261 8.62 -3.94 -6.99
N TYR A 262 7.89 -4.67 -7.85
CA TYR A 262 8.24 -4.84 -9.24
C TYR A 262 8.45 -3.52 -9.99
N ARG A 263 7.48 -2.60 -9.88
CA ARG A 263 7.52 -1.31 -10.59
C ARG A 263 8.48 -0.30 -9.95
N GLN A 264 8.61 -0.30 -8.63
CA GLN A 264 9.38 0.72 -7.90
C GLN A 264 10.86 0.37 -7.76
N TYR A 265 11.21 -0.92 -7.76
CA TYR A 265 12.58 -1.37 -7.50
C TYR A 265 13.07 -2.31 -8.58
N VAL A 266 12.33 -3.38 -8.89
CA VAL A 266 12.86 -4.45 -9.75
C VAL A 266 13.15 -3.97 -11.18
N ILE A 267 12.21 -3.26 -11.80
CA ILE A 267 12.40 -2.70 -13.15
C ILE A 267 13.41 -1.53 -13.12
N PRO A 268 13.28 -0.51 -12.25
CA PRO A 268 14.25 0.59 -12.18
C PRO A 268 15.70 0.18 -11.92
N GLN A 269 15.92 -0.93 -11.19
CA GLN A 269 17.26 -1.45 -10.92
C GLN A 269 17.81 -2.34 -12.05
N GLY A 270 17.02 -2.59 -13.10
CA GLY A 270 17.45 -3.42 -14.23
C GLY A 270 17.60 -4.91 -13.90
N TRP A 271 17.04 -5.40 -12.78
CA TRP A 271 17.09 -6.83 -12.46
C TRP A 271 16.18 -7.66 -13.38
N ILE A 272 15.06 -7.05 -13.79
CA ILE A 272 14.13 -7.62 -14.77
C ILE A 272 13.87 -6.58 -15.86
N ILE A 273 13.95 -7.02 -17.11
CA ILE A 273 13.54 -6.23 -18.28
C ILE A 273 12.19 -6.75 -18.76
N ASP A 274 11.21 -5.86 -18.80
CA ASP A 274 9.88 -6.09 -19.34
C ASP A 274 9.57 -5.03 -20.41
N ASP A 275 9.32 -5.50 -21.63
CA ASP A 275 9.04 -4.66 -22.80
C ASP A 275 7.77 -3.81 -22.63
N ASN A 276 6.88 -4.16 -21.69
CA ASN A 276 5.67 -3.39 -21.39
C ASN A 276 5.95 -2.14 -20.53
N TYR A 277 7.19 -1.95 -20.10
CA TYR A 277 7.64 -0.79 -19.35
C TYR A 277 8.70 0.00 -20.12
N ARG A 278 8.74 1.31 -19.83
CA ARG A 278 9.80 2.23 -20.21
C ARG A 278 10.28 2.97 -19.00
N ILE A 279 11.50 3.49 -19.06
CA ILE A 279 12.08 4.27 -17.95
C ILE A 279 11.99 5.75 -18.32
N ASP A 280 11.45 6.55 -17.40
CA ASP A 280 11.46 8.00 -17.55
C ASP A 280 12.86 8.59 -17.27
N SER A 281 13.05 9.88 -17.54
CA SER A 281 14.32 10.56 -17.26
C SER A 281 14.70 10.59 -15.77
N SER A 282 13.76 10.29 -14.88
CA SER A 282 13.97 10.24 -13.43
C SER A 282 14.30 8.82 -12.93
N GLY A 283 14.31 7.82 -13.81
CA GLY A 283 14.55 6.42 -13.46
C GLY A 283 13.31 5.63 -13.03
N HIS A 284 12.10 6.18 -13.15
CA HIS A 284 10.87 5.47 -12.80
C HIS A 284 10.35 4.61 -13.96
N ALA A 285 9.81 3.45 -13.62
CA ALA A 285 9.15 2.57 -14.58
C ALA A 285 7.73 3.06 -14.91
N VAL A 286 7.51 3.39 -16.18
CA VAL A 286 6.22 3.80 -16.75
C VAL A 286 5.67 2.66 -17.60
N TYR A 287 4.43 2.24 -17.32
CA TYR A 287 3.76 1.20 -18.11
C TYR A 287 3.26 1.78 -19.43
N VAL A 288 3.72 1.22 -20.55
CA VAL A 288 3.38 1.68 -21.91
C VAL A 288 2.40 0.77 -22.65
N GLY A 289 1.89 -0.26 -21.97
CA GLY A 289 0.95 -1.21 -22.56
C GLY A 289 1.63 -2.45 -23.14
N LYS A 290 0.81 -3.41 -23.56
CA LYS A 290 1.32 -4.65 -24.16
C LYS A 290 1.95 -4.35 -25.52
N HIS A 291 3.27 -4.48 -25.60
CA HIS A 291 3.90 -4.57 -26.91
C HIS A 291 3.44 -5.88 -27.55
N LYS A 292 2.53 -5.78 -28.52
CA LYS A 292 2.44 -6.84 -29.53
C LYS A 292 3.80 -6.84 -30.20
N ARG A 293 4.66 -7.83 -29.91
CA ARG A 293 5.77 -8.14 -30.82
C ARG A 293 5.09 -8.30 -32.17
N GLY A 294 5.30 -7.33 -33.06
CA GLY A 294 4.71 -7.36 -34.40
C GLY A 294 5.03 -8.72 -34.98
N GLY A 295 4.01 -9.41 -35.48
CA GLY A 295 4.22 -10.66 -36.19
C GLY A 295 5.25 -10.40 -37.27
N MET A 296 6.38 -11.09 -37.14
CA MET A 296 7.40 -11.22 -38.17
C MET A 296 7.29 -12.64 -38.71
#